data_AF-A0A534YWR8-F1
#
_entry.id   AF-A0A534YWR8-F1
#
_cell.length_a   1.000
_cell.length_b   1.000
_cell.length_c   1.000
_cell.angle_alpha   90.00
_cell.angle_beta   90.00
_cell.angle_gamma   90.00
#
_symmetry.space_group_name_H-M   'P 1'
#
loop_
_entity.id
_entity.type
_entity.pdbx_description
1 polymer ?
#
loop_
_entity_poly.entity_id
_entity_poly.type
_entity_poly.pdbx_seq_one_letter_code
_entity_poly.pdbx_strand_id
1 'polypeptide(L)'
;MAEVKIRKLDDGVARALRTRARERGVSLEEEARRTLSESVAKKLDAFARRAAASRAATRRPKGKSASDSAALIRKDRDAWG
;
A
#
# COMPACT_ATOMS: atom_id res chain seq x y z
N MET A 1 -20.43 8.09 -5.23
CA MET A 1 -20.13 7.04 -6.23
C MET A 1 -19.19 7.65 -7.25
N ALA A 2 -18.06 7.01 -7.54
CA ALA A 2 -17.10 7.51 -8.52
C ALA A 2 -17.27 6.70 -9.81
N GLU A 3 -17.24 7.36 -10.96
CA GLU A 3 -17.28 6.71 -12.28
C GLU A 3 -15.89 6.75 -12.91
N VAL A 4 -15.49 5.64 -13.53
CA VAL A 4 -14.18 5.51 -14.18
C VAL A 4 -14.38 4.96 -15.58
N LYS A 5 -13.94 5.73 -16.58
CA LYS A 5 -13.91 5.30 -17.98
C LYS A 5 -12.51 4.85 -18.37
N ILE A 6 -12.33 3.56 -18.63
CA ILE A 6 -11.06 3.00 -19.11
C ILE A 6 -11.07 3.05 -20.65
N ARG A 7 -10.19 3.87 -21.23
CA ARG A 7 -10.02 3.99 -22.69
C ARG A 7 -8.89 3.08 -23.17
N LYS A 8 -9.01 2.57 -24.40
CA LYS A 8 -8.01 1.68 -25.03
C LYS A 8 -7.65 0.47 -24.13
N LEU A 9 -8.66 -0.12 -23.49
CA LEU A 9 -8.47 -1.36 -22.75
C LEU A 9 -8.09 -2.47 -23.73
N ASP A 10 -7.08 -3.24 -23.38
CA ASP A 10 -6.67 -4.41 -24.16
C ASP A 10 -7.86 -5.38 -24.35
N ASP A 11 -8.05 -5.84 -25.60
CA ASP A 11 -9.18 -6.70 -25.96
C ASP A 11 -9.10 -8.07 -25.26
N GLY A 12 -7.90 -8.58 -25.02
CA GLY A 12 -7.67 -9.80 -24.25
C GLY A 12 -8.14 -9.66 -22.82
N VAL A 13 -7.83 -8.53 -22.17
CA VAL A 13 -8.32 -8.20 -20.83
C VAL A 13 -9.84 -8.07 -20.80
N ALA A 14 -10.43 -7.38 -21.78
CA ALA A 14 -11.88 -7.23 -21.87
C ALA A 14 -12.61 -8.57 -22.08
N ARG A 15 -12.01 -9.51 -22.82
CA ARG A 15 -12.52 -10.88 -22.98
C ARG A 15 -12.41 -11.68 -21.70
N ALA A 16 -11.25 -11.64 -21.04
CA ALA A 16 -11.03 -12.38 -19.78
C ALA A 16 -12.02 -11.95 -18.69
N LEU A 17 -12.26 -10.63 -18.53
CA LEU A 17 -13.24 -10.13 -17.56
C LEU A 17 -14.66 -10.59 -17.88
N ARG A 18 -15.05 -10.60 -19.17
CA ARG A 18 -16.37 -11.12 -19.60
C ARG A 18 -16.52 -12.61 -19.31
N THR A 19 -15.49 -13.41 -19.58
CA THR A 19 -15.50 -14.84 -19.28
C THR A 19 -15.68 -15.09 -17.78
N ARG A 20 -14.89 -14.42 -16.94
CA ARG A 20 -15.00 -14.53 -15.47
C ARG A 20 -16.37 -14.10 -14.95
N ALA A 21 -16.90 -13.01 -15.46
CA ALA A 21 -18.23 -12.52 -15.08
C ALA A 21 -19.31 -13.57 -15.40
N ARG A 22 -19.24 -14.21 -16.58
CA ARG A 22 -20.14 -15.29 -16.98
C ARG A 22 -20.01 -16.52 -16.10
N GLU A 23 -18.78 -16.98 -15.85
CA GLU A 23 -18.50 -18.14 -14.99
C GLU A 23 -19.05 -17.94 -13.57
N ARG A 24 -19.01 -16.70 -13.07
CA ARG A 24 -19.49 -16.34 -11.74
C ARG A 24 -20.96 -15.94 -11.69
N GLY A 25 -21.63 -15.82 -12.84
CA GLY A 25 -23.02 -15.37 -12.92
C GLY A 25 -23.24 -13.92 -12.48
N VAL A 26 -22.24 -13.04 -12.65
CA VAL A 26 -22.31 -11.63 -12.25
C VAL A 26 -22.19 -10.70 -13.46
N SER A 27 -22.49 -9.42 -13.27
CA SER A 27 -22.28 -8.42 -14.33
C SER A 27 -20.79 -8.15 -14.57
N LEU A 28 -20.46 -7.70 -15.78
CA LEU A 28 -19.08 -7.29 -16.11
C LEU A 28 -18.58 -6.18 -15.19
N GLU A 29 -19.46 -5.23 -14.86
CA GLU A 29 -19.13 -4.12 -13.96
C GLU A 29 -18.79 -4.64 -12.56
N GLU A 30 -19.57 -5.58 -12.03
CA GLU A 30 -19.33 -6.15 -10.70
C GLU A 30 -18.02 -6.93 -10.66
N GLU A 31 -17.72 -7.74 -11.69
CA GLU A 31 -16.45 -8.45 -11.77
C GLU A 31 -15.26 -7.48 -11.90
N ALA A 32 -15.41 -6.40 -12.66
CA ALA A 32 -14.38 -5.36 -12.77
C ALA A 32 -14.17 -4.63 -11.44
N ARG A 33 -15.27 -4.26 -10.76
CA ARG A 33 -15.25 -3.61 -9.45
C ARG A 33 -14.57 -4.50 -8.42
N ARG A 34 -14.94 -5.78 -8.34
CA ARG A 34 -14.32 -6.76 -7.45
C ARG A 34 -12.83 -6.90 -7.72
N THR A 35 -12.44 -7.07 -8.99
CA THR A 35 -11.03 -7.21 -9.40
C THR A 35 -10.20 -5.97 -9.01
N LEU A 36 -10.75 -4.77 -9.20
CA LEU A 36 -10.09 -3.52 -8.82
C LEU A 36 -9.97 -3.42 -7.29
N SER A 37 -11.04 -3.70 -6.55
CA SER A 37 -11.04 -3.71 -5.09
C SER A 37 -10.01 -4.68 -4.51
N GLU A 38 -9.97 -5.91 -5.01
CA GLU A 38 -8.98 -6.92 -4.58
C GLU A 38 -7.54 -6.48 -4.91
N SER A 39 -7.33 -5.85 -6.06
CA SER A 39 -6.01 -5.35 -6.47
C SER A 39 -5.51 -4.21 -5.59
N VAL A 40 -6.41 -3.28 -5.20
CA VAL A 40 -6.07 -2.19 -4.29
C VAL A 40 -5.85 -2.72 -2.87
N ALA A 41 -6.72 -3.61 -2.38
CA ALA A 41 -6.59 -4.21 -1.04
C ALA A 41 -5.23 -4.91 -0.87
N LYS A 42 -4.82 -5.74 -1.84
CA LYS A 42 -3.50 -6.43 -1.81
C LYS A 42 -2.33 -5.45 -1.69
N LYS A 43 -2.39 -4.32 -2.39
CA LYS A 43 -1.35 -3.28 -2.30
C LYS A 43 -1.33 -2.61 -0.93
N LEU A 44 -2.51 -2.31 -0.37
CA LEU A 44 -2.65 -1.72 0.96
C LEU A 44 -2.15 -2.67 2.05
N ASP A 45 -2.46 -3.96 1.97
CA ASP A 45 -1.97 -4.97 2.92
C ASP A 45 -0.45 -5.10 2.88
N ALA A 46 0.13 -5.16 1.68
CA ALA A 46 1.59 -5.21 1.50
C ALA A 46 2.26 -3.93 2.03
N PHE A 47 1.62 -2.78 1.87
CA PHE A 47 2.08 -1.53 2.46
C PHE A 47 1.97 -1.54 3.99
N ALA A 48 0.83 -1.96 4.54
CA ALA A 48 0.61 -2.04 5.98
C ALA A 48 1.62 -2.96 6.67
N ARG A 49 1.94 -4.11 6.05
CA ARG A 49 2.99 -5.03 6.53
C ARG A 49 4.36 -4.36 6.56
N ARG A 50 4.75 -3.67 5.49
CA ARG A 50 6.02 -2.92 5.44
C ARG A 50 6.06 -1.82 6.50
N ALA A 51 4.98 -1.05 6.64
CA ALA A 51 4.88 -0.01 7.66
C ALA A 51 4.96 -0.59 9.08
N ALA A 52 4.32 -1.73 9.34
CA ALA A 52 4.42 -2.43 10.63
C ALA A 52 5.84 -2.91 10.91
N ALA A 53 6.54 -3.47 9.92
CA ALA A 53 7.93 -3.88 10.05
C ALA A 53 8.85 -2.68 10.35
N SER A 54 8.69 -1.56 9.64
CA SER A 54 9.45 -0.34 9.91
C SER A 54 9.19 0.19 11.33
N ARG A 55 7.92 0.22 11.77
CA ARG A 55 7.58 0.63 13.14
C ARG A 55 8.17 -0.31 14.19
N ALA A 56 8.18 -1.62 13.94
CA ALA A 56 8.79 -2.58 14.85
C ALA A 56 10.31 -2.40 14.92
N ALA A 57 10.97 -2.19 13.78
CA ALA A 57 12.41 -1.94 13.71
C ALA A 57 12.83 -0.64 14.39
N THR A 58 12.00 0.41 14.32
CA THR A 58 12.27 1.69 14.98
C THR A 58 11.66 1.79 16.38
N ARG A 59 10.95 0.75 16.86
CA ARG A 59 10.30 0.77 18.16
C ARG A 59 11.35 0.78 19.26
N ARG A 60 11.41 1.86 20.03
CA ARG A 60 12.22 1.89 21.26
C ARG A 60 11.62 0.95 22.32
N PRO A 61 12.46 0.30 23.14
CA PRO A 61 12.01 -0.44 24.31
C PRO A 61 11.18 0.47 25.23
N LYS A 62 10.11 -0.09 25.80
CA LYS A 62 9.25 0.62 26.74
C LYS A 62 10.11 1.15 27.90
N GLY A 63 10.02 2.46 28.16
CA GLY A 63 10.76 3.13 29.25
C GLY A 63 12.06 3.84 28.86
N LYS A 64 12.50 3.78 27.59
CA LYS A 64 13.63 4.61 27.12
C LYS A 64 13.14 5.85 26.38
N SER A 65 13.44 7.04 26.92
CA SER A 65 13.20 8.31 26.24
C SER A 65 14.04 8.42 24.97
N ALA A 66 13.58 9.24 24.03
CA ALA A 66 14.40 9.58 22.89
C ALA A 66 15.65 10.32 23.34
N SER A 67 16.83 9.87 22.92
CA SER A 67 18.05 10.67 23.06
C SER A 67 17.82 12.00 22.36
N ASP A 68 18.16 13.11 23.03
CA ASP A 68 18.14 14.43 22.41
C ASP A 68 19.19 14.46 21.29
N SER A 69 18.72 14.29 20.06
CA SER A 69 19.57 14.27 18.87
C SER A 69 20.29 15.61 18.70
N ALA A 70 19.68 16.72 19.10
CA ALA A 70 20.32 18.03 19.01
C ALA A 70 21.48 18.15 20.00
N ALA A 71 21.38 17.54 21.19
CA ALA A 71 22.49 17.50 22.15
C ALA A 71 23.66 16.63 21.64
N LEU A 72 23.37 15.49 21.01
CA LEU A 72 24.38 14.61 20.45
C LEU A 72 25.12 15.25 19.27
N ILE A 73 24.39 15.88 18.35
CA ILE A 73 24.97 16.58 17.19
C ILE A 73 25.85 17.75 17.64
N ARG A 74 25.43 18.51 18.67
CA ARG A 74 26.25 19.58 19.25
C ARG A 74 27.57 19.03 19.82
N LYS A 75 27.51 17.96 20.60
CA LYS A 75 28.70 17.32 21.18
C LYS A 75 29.69 16.86 20.10
N ASP A 76 29.22 16.22 19.04
CA ASP A 76 30.10 15.76 17.94
C ASP A 76 30.74 16.93 17.20
N ARG A 77 29.96 17.97 16.90
CA ARG A 77 30.45 19.18 16.23
C ARG A 77 31.52 19.88 17.07
N ASP A 78 31.25 20.07 18.36
CA ASP A 78 32.12 20.81 19.27
C ASP A 78 33.39 19.99 19.64
N ALA A 79 33.43 18.68 19.35
CA ALA A 79 34.60 17.82 19.55
C ALA A 79 35.57 17.80 18.35
N TRP A 80 35.14 18.28 17.17
CA TRP A 80 35.90 18.26 15.92
C TRP A 80 36.17 19.67 15.35
N GLY A 81 35.65 20.71 16.00
CA GLY A 81 35.94 22.13 15.71
C GLY A 81 36.91 22.71 16.72
#